data_AF-K0T1L1-F1
#
_entry.id   AF-K0T1L1-F1
#
_cell.length_a   1.000
_cell.length_b   1.000
_cell.length_c   1.000
_cell.angle_alpha   90.00
_cell.angle_beta   90.00
_cell.angle_gamma   90.00
#
_symmetry.space_group_name_H-M   'P 1'
#
loop_
_entity.id
_entity.type
_entity.pdbx_description
1 polymer ?
#
loop_
_entity_poly.entity_id
_entity_poly.type
_entity_poly.pdbx_seq_one_letter_code
_entity_poly.pdbx_strand_id
1 'polypeptide(L)'
;MKYTPIALLLATAASSSASMVPHRMTHASLKSSPAASTTPLVDALHTTGLVAVTSVAGLSESKAGMLSNLPGCIADVESSSSVKVATAVLPDGTVRKSFASSAGPDGVTSSIKTVDDYLSSSAGRASSPSCEAFSSYADSFRAAVGRATSDFAGRLSS
;
A
#
# COMPACT_ATOMS: atom_id res chain seq x y z
N MET A 1 26.46 -38.29 17.12
CA MET A 1 25.07 -38.27 17.61
C MET A 1 24.17 -37.93 16.44
N LYS A 2 23.28 -38.86 16.06
CA LYS A 2 22.37 -38.74 14.91
C LYS A 2 21.04 -38.19 15.41
N TYR A 3 20.56 -37.08 14.86
CA TYR A 3 19.19 -36.60 15.06
C TYR A 3 18.51 -36.37 13.71
N THR A 4 17.44 -37.10 13.51
CA THR A 4 16.37 -36.96 12.51
C THR A 4 15.16 -37.63 13.17
N PRO A 5 13.88 -37.29 12.92
CA PRO A 5 13.26 -36.21 12.14
C PRO A 5 12.26 -35.38 13.01
N ILE A 6 11.54 -34.38 12.46
CA ILE A 6 10.06 -34.32 12.42
C ILE A 6 9.69 -33.36 11.27
N ALA A 7 9.16 -33.91 10.17
CA ALA A 7 8.45 -33.13 9.17
C ALA A 7 7.04 -32.87 9.72
N LEU A 8 6.70 -31.60 9.95
CA LEU A 8 5.35 -31.19 10.29
C LEU A 8 4.69 -30.66 9.01
N LEU A 9 4.09 -31.57 8.24
CA LEU A 9 3.17 -31.25 7.16
C LEU A 9 1.82 -30.89 7.80
N LEU A 10 1.55 -29.60 8.03
CA LEU A 10 0.18 -29.12 8.16
C LEU A 10 -0.35 -28.80 6.76
N ALA A 11 -0.87 -29.82 6.10
CA ALA A 11 -1.77 -29.68 4.96
C ALA A 11 -3.21 -29.64 5.49
N THR A 12 -3.76 -28.46 5.76
CA THR A 12 -5.19 -28.17 5.89
C THR A 12 -5.34 -26.65 5.76
N ALA A 13 -6.09 -26.04 4.85
CA ALA A 13 -7.08 -26.52 3.93
C ALA A 13 -6.98 -25.68 2.65
N ALA A 14 -7.34 -26.28 1.51
CA ALA A 14 -7.77 -25.52 0.36
C ALA A 14 -9.02 -24.74 0.79
N SER A 15 -8.84 -23.49 1.23
CA SER A 15 -9.95 -22.53 1.27
C SER A 15 -10.42 -22.42 -0.16
N SER A 16 -11.58 -23.01 -0.44
CA SER A 16 -12.34 -22.78 -1.66
C SER A 16 -12.41 -21.27 -1.85
N SER A 17 -11.54 -20.75 -2.70
CA SER A 17 -11.52 -19.34 -3.05
C SER A 17 -12.69 -19.17 -4.00
N ALA A 18 -13.91 -19.17 -3.46
CA ALA A 18 -15.02 -18.54 -4.14
C ALA A 18 -14.48 -17.14 -4.46
N SER A 19 -14.24 -16.90 -5.75
CA SER A 19 -13.70 -15.64 -6.22
C SER A 19 -14.67 -14.57 -5.74
N MET A 20 -14.33 -13.89 -4.65
CA MET A 20 -15.08 -12.76 -4.16
C MET A 20 -14.84 -11.65 -5.18
N VAL A 21 -15.70 -11.60 -6.19
CA VAL A 21 -15.68 -10.51 -7.17
C VAL A 21 -16.36 -9.32 -6.50
N PRO A 22 -15.61 -8.25 -6.17
CA PRO A 22 -16.20 -7.11 -5.51
C PRO A 22 -17.22 -6.44 -6.43
N HIS A 23 -18.31 -5.95 -5.86
CA HIS A 23 -19.25 -5.13 -6.61
C HIS A 23 -18.56 -3.83 -7.04
N ARG A 24 -18.58 -3.52 -8.34
CA ARG A 24 -17.87 -2.37 -8.90
C ARG A 24 -18.81 -1.18 -9.05
N MET A 25 -18.37 -0.03 -8.54
CA MET A 25 -19.07 1.23 -8.71
C MET A 25 -18.10 2.35 -9.04
N THR A 26 -18.54 3.33 -9.83
CA THR A 26 -17.68 4.45 -10.18
C THR A 26 -17.65 5.49 -9.06
N HIS A 27 -16.57 6.23 -8.94
CA HIS A 27 -16.49 7.36 -8.02
C HIS A 27 -17.58 8.41 -8.28
N ALA A 28 -17.99 8.60 -9.54
CA ALA A 28 -19.11 9.48 -9.90
C ALA A 28 -20.44 8.99 -9.33
N SER A 29 -20.68 7.67 -9.29
CA SER A 29 -21.89 7.10 -8.68
C SER A 29 -21.98 7.32 -7.17
N LEU A 30 -20.87 7.53 -6.47
CA LEU A 30 -20.88 7.93 -5.04
C LEU A 30 -21.38 9.36 -4.85
N LYS A 31 -21.11 10.24 -5.82
CA LYS A 31 -21.49 11.67 -5.79
C LYS A 31 -22.89 11.92 -6.36
N SER A 32 -23.49 10.92 -6.98
CA SER A 32 -24.79 11.04 -7.64
C SER A 32 -25.89 11.12 -6.59
N SER A 33 -26.48 12.33 -6.45
CA SER A 33 -27.66 12.76 -5.65
C SER A 33 -28.18 11.84 -4.52
N PRO A 34 -28.50 12.37 -3.33
CA PRO A 34 -29.13 11.60 -2.23
C PRO A 34 -30.50 10.98 -2.58
N ALA A 35 -31.09 11.33 -3.73
CA ALA A 35 -32.30 10.68 -4.25
C ALA A 35 -32.04 9.37 -5.01
N ALA A 36 -30.80 9.10 -5.43
CA ALA A 36 -30.45 7.77 -5.91
C ALA A 36 -30.44 6.83 -4.69
N SER A 37 -31.09 5.67 -4.77
CA SER A 37 -31.20 4.79 -3.62
C SER A 37 -29.82 4.26 -3.17
N THR A 38 -29.62 4.09 -1.87
CA THR A 38 -28.44 3.44 -1.26
C THR A 38 -28.55 1.92 -1.24
N THR A 39 -29.73 1.41 -1.56
CA THR A 39 -30.06 -0.02 -1.70
C THR A 39 -29.01 -0.80 -2.50
N PRO A 40 -28.55 -0.39 -3.70
CA PRO A 40 -27.54 -1.16 -4.44
C PRO A 40 -26.19 -1.25 -3.72
N LEU A 41 -25.82 -0.24 -2.92
CA LEU A 41 -24.57 -0.25 -2.16
C LEU A 41 -24.68 -1.14 -0.92
N VAL A 42 -25.80 -1.04 -0.19
CA VAL A 42 -26.08 -1.85 0.99
C VAL A 42 -26.25 -3.32 0.60
N ASP A 43 -26.98 -3.61 -0.48
CA ASP A 43 -27.14 -4.96 -1.03
C ASP A 43 -25.80 -5.55 -1.46
N ALA A 44 -24.94 -4.76 -2.10
CA ALA A 44 -23.59 -5.20 -2.48
C ALA A 44 -22.74 -5.56 -1.25
N LEU A 45 -22.81 -4.76 -0.18
CA LEU A 45 -22.12 -5.06 1.09
C LEU A 45 -22.70 -6.29 1.77
N HIS A 46 -24.02 -6.49 1.77
CA HIS A 46 -24.65 -7.68 2.34
C HIS A 46 -24.32 -8.96 1.57
N THR A 47 -24.26 -8.90 0.24
CA THR A 47 -24.08 -10.07 -0.63
C THR A 47 -22.62 -10.45 -0.83
N THR A 48 -21.75 -9.47 -1.07
CA THR A 48 -20.34 -9.71 -1.43
C THR A 48 -19.34 -9.27 -0.36
N GLY A 49 -19.77 -8.44 0.61
CA GLY A 49 -18.90 -7.88 1.65
C GLY A 49 -17.85 -6.89 1.13
N LEU A 50 -17.79 -6.64 -0.18
CA LEU A 50 -16.70 -5.92 -0.84
C LEU A 50 -17.22 -5.05 -1.97
N VAL A 51 -16.89 -3.77 -1.91
CA VAL A 51 -17.22 -2.79 -2.95
C VAL A 51 -15.93 -2.19 -3.49
N ALA A 52 -15.76 -2.24 -4.81
CA ALA A 52 -14.63 -1.66 -5.51
C ALA A 52 -15.05 -0.33 -6.16
N VAL A 53 -14.51 0.78 -5.65
CA VAL A 53 -14.69 2.10 -6.23
C VAL A 53 -13.70 2.31 -7.37
N THR A 54 -14.19 2.52 -8.59
CA THR A 54 -13.39 2.69 -9.80
C THR A 54 -13.42 4.14 -10.30
N SER A 55 -12.52 4.48 -11.22
CA SER A 55 -12.49 5.78 -11.88
C SER A 55 -12.35 6.97 -10.92
N VAL A 56 -11.59 6.79 -9.84
CA VAL A 56 -11.22 7.88 -8.93
C VAL A 56 -10.24 8.80 -9.67
N ALA A 57 -10.62 10.06 -9.85
CA ALA A 57 -9.82 11.04 -10.59
C ALA A 57 -8.42 11.20 -9.98
N GLY A 58 -7.39 11.18 -10.83
CA GLY A 58 -5.98 11.31 -10.45
C GLY A 58 -5.36 10.09 -9.76
N LEU A 59 -6.14 9.05 -9.41
CA LEU A 59 -5.63 7.89 -8.65
C LEU A 59 -4.66 7.04 -9.47
N SER A 60 -4.96 6.79 -10.75
CA SER A 60 -4.10 5.99 -11.63
C SER A 60 -2.78 6.69 -11.94
N GLU A 61 -2.83 7.99 -12.21
CA GLU A 61 -1.65 8.82 -12.45
C GLU A 61 -0.78 8.91 -11.20
N SER A 62 -1.40 9.18 -10.05
CA SER A 62 -0.68 9.26 -8.77
C SER A 62 -0.05 7.92 -8.40
N LYS A 63 -0.75 6.80 -8.63
CA LYS A 63 -0.19 5.46 -8.46
C LYS A 63 0.99 5.21 -9.39
N ALA A 64 0.86 5.54 -10.68
CA ALA A 64 1.93 5.35 -11.66
C ALA A 64 3.16 6.19 -11.30
N GLY A 65 2.97 7.47 -10.99
CA GLY A 65 4.05 8.37 -10.57
C GLY A 65 4.72 7.95 -9.27
N MET A 66 3.95 7.45 -8.29
CA MET A 66 4.52 6.90 -7.07
C MET A 66 5.39 5.66 -7.36
N LEU A 67 4.88 4.71 -8.16
CA LEU A 67 5.61 3.48 -8.50
C LEU A 67 6.85 3.72 -9.37
N SER A 68 6.83 4.75 -10.23
CA SER A 68 7.98 5.09 -11.07
C SER A 68 9.11 5.77 -10.30
N ASN A 69 8.77 6.58 -9.30
CA ASN A 69 9.76 7.37 -8.53
C ASN A 69 10.27 6.64 -7.27
N LEU A 70 9.54 5.63 -6.78
CA LEU A 70 9.94 4.87 -5.60
C LEU A 70 11.34 4.21 -5.72
N PRO A 71 11.72 3.55 -6.83
CA PRO A 71 13.05 2.96 -6.96
C PRO A 71 14.19 3.98 -6.90
N GLY A 72 13.98 5.15 -7.54
CA GLY A 72 14.94 6.26 -7.49
C GLY A 72 15.10 6.77 -6.07
N CYS A 73 13.99 7.04 -5.38
CA CYS A 73 14.03 7.50 -4.00
C CYS A 73 14.73 6.49 -3.07
N ILE A 74 14.52 5.17 -3.25
CA ILE A 74 15.23 4.14 -2.48
C ILE A 74 16.75 4.23 -2.70
N ALA A 75 17.19 4.34 -3.94
CA ALA A 75 18.63 4.44 -4.26
C ALA A 75 19.25 5.72 -3.69
N ASP A 76 18.50 6.83 -3.71
CA ASP A 76 18.93 8.10 -3.16
C ASP A 76 19.03 8.04 -1.62
N VAL A 77 18.11 7.36 -0.95
CA VAL A 77 18.19 7.12 0.51
C VAL A 77 19.44 6.30 0.85
N GLU A 78 19.68 5.20 0.13
CA GLU A 78 20.83 4.32 0.36
C GLU A 78 22.18 5.01 0.13
N SER A 79 22.25 5.97 -0.80
CA SER A 79 23.48 6.69 -1.13
C SER A 79 23.74 7.91 -0.26
N SER A 80 22.69 8.61 0.18
CA SER A 80 22.79 9.87 0.93
C SER A 80 22.87 9.70 2.46
N SER A 81 22.48 8.54 2.97
CA SER A 81 22.20 8.37 4.40
C SER A 81 23.04 7.26 5.01
N SER A 82 23.44 7.40 6.27
CA SER A 82 23.89 6.27 7.12
C SER A 82 22.77 5.25 7.41
N VAL A 83 21.66 5.32 6.68
CA VAL A 83 20.50 4.46 6.87
C VAL A 83 20.59 3.26 5.95
N LYS A 84 20.54 2.08 6.55
CA LYS A 84 20.46 0.83 5.82
C LYS A 84 19.01 0.50 5.51
N VAL A 85 18.67 0.46 4.22
CA VAL A 85 17.42 -0.14 3.75
C VAL A 85 17.54 -1.66 3.90
N ALA A 86 16.59 -2.28 4.59
CA ALA A 86 16.62 -3.72 4.81
C ALA A 86 16.45 -4.43 3.47
N THR A 87 17.43 -5.26 3.10
CA THR A 87 17.44 -5.98 1.82
C THR A 87 17.40 -7.49 2.09
N ALA A 88 16.43 -8.18 1.50
CA ALA A 88 16.31 -9.63 1.54
C ALA A 88 16.40 -10.18 0.11
N VAL A 89 17.32 -11.11 -0.11
CA VAL A 89 17.38 -11.88 -1.35
C VAL A 89 16.57 -13.15 -1.14
N LEU A 90 15.53 -13.33 -1.95
CA LEU A 90 14.67 -14.50 -1.91
C LEU A 90 15.28 -15.66 -2.71
N PRO A 91 14.88 -16.92 -2.44
CA PRO A 91 15.41 -18.10 -3.15
C PRO A 91 15.18 -18.10 -4.67
N ASP A 92 14.22 -17.31 -5.16
CA ASP A 92 13.93 -17.11 -6.58
C ASP A 92 14.83 -16.05 -7.24
N GLY A 93 15.78 -15.47 -6.49
CA GLY A 93 16.66 -14.40 -6.96
C GLY A 93 16.05 -12.99 -6.85
N THR A 94 14.80 -12.87 -6.38
CA THR A 94 14.16 -11.57 -6.20
C THR A 94 14.78 -10.81 -5.03
N VAL A 95 15.14 -9.55 -5.26
CA VAL A 95 15.64 -8.66 -4.20
C VAL A 95 14.49 -7.82 -3.66
N ARG A 96 14.16 -8.01 -2.37
CA ARG A 96 13.16 -7.21 -1.66
C ARG A 96 13.85 -6.17 -0.80
N LYS A 97 13.50 -4.90 -1.02
CA LYS A 97 13.93 -3.78 -0.18
C LYS A 97 12.77 -3.32 0.70
N SER A 98 13.05 -3.05 1.97
CA SER A 98 12.05 -2.65 2.96
C SER A 98 12.56 -1.50 3.81
N PHE A 99 11.71 -0.49 3.98
CA PHE A 99 11.85 0.54 5.01
C PHE A 99 11.18 0.15 6.32
N ALA A 100 10.34 -0.90 6.34
CA ALA A 100 9.83 -1.44 7.59
C ALA A 100 10.96 -2.21 8.27
N SER A 101 11.56 -1.58 9.28
CA SER A 101 12.62 -2.18 10.08
C SER A 101 12.11 -3.39 10.87
N SER A 102 12.56 -4.59 10.53
CA SER A 102 12.73 -5.65 11.51
C SER A 102 14.04 -5.39 12.24
N ALA A 103 14.00 -5.24 13.58
CA ALA A 103 15.21 -5.19 14.38
C ALA A 103 16.08 -6.41 14.04
N GLY A 104 17.26 -6.17 13.44
CA GLY A 104 18.25 -7.21 13.26
C GLY A 104 18.86 -7.62 14.61
N PRO A 105 19.37 -8.85 14.74
CA PRO A 105 19.94 -9.37 15.99
C PRO A 105 21.13 -8.55 16.54
N ASP A 106 21.72 -7.67 15.72
CA ASP A 106 22.93 -6.93 16.06
C ASP A 106 22.68 -5.52 16.65
N GLY A 107 21.44 -5.16 16.96
CA GLY A 107 21.13 -3.96 17.77
C GLY A 107 21.51 -2.59 17.18
N VAL A 108 22.00 -2.52 15.93
CA VAL A 108 22.31 -1.25 15.26
C VAL A 108 21.03 -0.62 14.72
N THR A 109 20.32 0.12 15.58
CA THR A 109 19.14 0.89 15.22
C THR A 109 19.53 2.23 14.59
N SER A 110 19.51 2.30 13.27
CA SER A 110 19.29 3.57 12.55
C SER A 110 18.21 3.32 11.50
N SER A 111 17.09 2.79 11.99
CA SER A 111 15.95 2.40 11.19
C SER A 111 15.12 3.62 10.85
N ILE A 112 15.12 4.04 9.58
CA ILE A 112 13.96 4.74 9.04
C ILE A 112 12.76 3.81 9.30
N LYS A 113 11.76 4.26 10.07
CA LYS A 113 10.57 3.44 10.34
C LYS A 113 9.66 3.41 9.12
N THR A 114 9.61 4.51 8.36
CA THR A 114 8.85 4.69 7.13
C THR A 114 9.52 5.68 6.18
N VAL A 115 9.28 5.58 4.86
CA VAL A 115 9.79 6.56 3.87
C VAL A 115 9.36 7.99 4.24
N ASP A 116 8.15 8.17 4.77
CA ASP A 116 7.65 9.47 5.22
C ASP A 116 8.49 10.08 6.36
N ASP A 117 9.02 9.26 7.28
CA ASP A 117 9.93 9.73 8.33
C ASP A 117 11.26 10.23 7.76
N TYR A 118 11.77 9.54 6.73
CA TYR A 118 12.97 9.98 6.03
C TYR A 118 12.73 11.32 5.35
N LEU A 119 11.68 11.44 4.53
CA LEU A 119 11.31 12.66 3.80
C LEU A 119 11.07 13.85 4.73
N SER A 120 10.56 13.59 5.94
CA SER A 120 10.32 14.63 6.95
C SER A 120 11.57 15.09 7.69
N SER A 121 12.69 14.35 7.60
CA SER A 121 13.96 14.68 8.23
C SER A 121 14.72 15.76 7.45
N SER A 122 15.69 16.44 8.09
CA SER A 122 16.57 17.39 7.40
C SER A 122 17.43 16.74 6.29
N ALA A 123 17.73 15.45 6.43
CA ALA A 123 18.39 14.65 5.39
C ALA A 123 17.44 14.34 4.22
N GLY A 124 16.15 14.16 4.48
CA GLY A 124 15.11 13.95 3.46
C GLY A 124 14.64 15.23 2.77
N ARG A 125 14.54 16.35 3.48
CA ARG A 125 14.21 17.67 2.89
C ARG A 125 15.28 18.21 1.95
N ALA A 126 16.50 17.70 2.06
CA ALA A 126 17.59 18.04 1.15
C ALA A 126 17.71 17.06 -0.03
N SER A 127 16.88 15.99 -0.08
CA SER A 127 17.18 14.84 -0.92
C SER A 127 16.31 14.70 -2.16
N SER A 128 17.03 14.62 -3.27
CA SER A 128 16.71 14.04 -4.57
C SER A 128 15.33 14.37 -5.20
N PRO A 129 15.33 14.85 -6.47
CA PRO A 129 14.11 14.98 -7.27
C PRO A 129 13.21 13.73 -7.26
N SER A 130 13.78 12.52 -7.16
CA SER A 130 13.03 11.27 -7.12
C SER A 130 12.20 11.13 -5.83
N CYS A 131 12.76 11.55 -4.69
CA CYS A 131 12.08 11.48 -3.40
C CYS A 131 10.99 12.56 -3.27
N GLU A 132 11.25 13.76 -3.77
CA GLU A 132 10.23 14.83 -3.86
C GLU A 132 9.06 14.41 -4.75
N ALA A 133 9.35 13.88 -5.95
CA ALA A 133 8.32 13.39 -6.87
C ALA A 133 7.53 12.22 -6.26
N PHE A 134 8.20 11.25 -5.65
CA PHE A 134 7.55 10.16 -4.94
C PHE A 134 6.60 10.69 -3.85
N SER A 135 7.05 11.62 -3.01
CA SER A 135 6.24 12.21 -1.94
C SER A 135 5.00 12.91 -2.51
N SER A 136 5.18 13.74 -3.53
CA SER A 136 4.08 14.47 -4.17
C SER A 136 3.00 13.54 -4.74
N TYR A 137 3.41 12.46 -5.42
CA TYR A 137 2.48 11.47 -5.94
C TYR A 137 1.85 10.62 -4.83
N ALA A 138 2.58 10.30 -3.77
CA ALA A 138 2.03 9.59 -2.60
C ALA A 138 0.95 10.41 -1.89
N ASP A 139 1.16 11.72 -1.72
CA ASP A 139 0.17 12.63 -1.14
C ASP A 139 -1.06 12.78 -2.04
N SER A 140 -0.86 12.92 -3.34
CA SER A 140 -1.95 12.95 -4.32
C SER A 140 -2.77 11.65 -4.31
N PHE A 141 -2.11 10.49 -4.21
CA PHE A 141 -2.74 9.18 -4.07
C PHE A 141 -3.57 9.09 -2.78
N ARG A 142 -2.98 9.43 -1.63
CA ARG A 142 -3.65 9.43 -0.32
C ARG A 142 -4.86 10.36 -0.32
N ALA A 143 -4.74 11.55 -0.89
CA ALA A 143 -5.83 12.51 -1.00
C ALA A 143 -6.97 11.98 -1.89
N ALA A 144 -6.64 11.32 -3.01
CA ALA A 144 -7.64 10.70 -3.88
C ALA A 144 -8.39 9.56 -3.17
N VAL A 145 -7.67 8.69 -2.46
CA VAL A 145 -8.28 7.63 -1.63
C VAL A 145 -9.13 8.24 -0.52
N GLY A 146 -8.63 9.24 0.20
CA GLY A 146 -9.36 9.91 1.28
C GLY A 146 -10.68 10.52 0.82
N ARG A 147 -10.69 11.19 -0.35
CA ARG A 147 -11.93 11.69 -0.97
C ARG A 147 -12.89 10.56 -1.32
N ALA A 148 -12.41 9.51 -1.99
CA ALA A 148 -13.27 8.38 -2.37
C ALA A 148 -13.88 7.68 -1.14
N THR A 149 -13.11 7.51 -0.07
CA THR A 149 -13.58 6.95 1.20
C THR A 149 -14.60 7.87 1.86
N SER A 150 -14.38 9.18 1.87
CA SER A 150 -15.32 10.16 2.43
C SER A 150 -16.64 10.15 1.66
N ASP A 151 -16.60 10.14 0.32
CA ASP A 151 -17.79 10.10 -0.53
C ASP A 151 -18.54 8.77 -0.33
N PHE A 152 -17.83 7.66 -0.20
CA PHE A 152 -18.39 6.35 0.11
C PHE A 152 -19.08 6.32 1.49
N ALA A 153 -18.43 6.85 2.53
CA ALA A 153 -19.00 6.95 3.87
C ALA A 153 -20.23 7.86 3.90
N GLY A 154 -20.15 9.02 3.24
CA GLY A 154 -21.28 9.94 3.10
C GLY A 154 -22.48 9.25 2.44
N ARG A 155 -22.23 8.46 1.40
CA ARG A 155 -23.27 7.67 0.72
C ARG A 155 -23.84 6.53 1.55
N LEU A 156 -23.07 5.94 2.46
CA LEU A 156 -23.59 4.93 3.39
C LEU A 156 -24.43 5.52 4.53
N SER A 157 -24.12 6.75 4.93
CA SER A 157 -24.81 7.43 6.03
C SER A 157 -26.11 8.14 5.65
N SER A 158 -26.37 8.31 4.34
CA SER A 158 -27.58 8.94 3.79
C SER A 158 -28.73 7.95 3.65
#